data_AF-A0A9X8DNI6-F1
#
_entry.id   AF-A0A9X8DNI6-F1
#
_cell.length_a   1.000
_cell.length_b   1.000
_cell.length_c   1.000
_cell.angle_alpha   90.00
_cell.angle_beta   90.00
_cell.angle_gamma   90.00
#
_symmetry.space_group_name_H-M   'P 1'
#
loop_
_entity.id
_entity.type
_entity.pdbx_description
1 polymer ?
#
loop_
_entity_poly.entity_id
_entity_poly.type
_entity_poly.pdbx_seq_one_letter_code
_entity_poly.pdbx_strand_id
1 'polypeptide(L)'
;TLNLYRSNAFFTSLAPGGSIQVDGTAQRSQMFYFGWDASGDATLFETHFGADNRFYYDISIIPVRCGASWDVCIGPSSFKLPMTVLVRPASGANLQQFPTCKTLSCGDATCPVAYKVPNDVKTMVCPKQVSMTITAC
;
A
#
# COMPACT_ATOMS: atom_id res chain seq x y z
N THR A 1 19.03 7.91 -0.53
CA THR A 1 17.70 8.30 0.00
C THR A 1 16.66 7.94 -1.04
N LEU A 2 15.46 7.56 -0.59
CA LEU A 2 14.32 7.22 -1.45
C LEU A 2 13.24 8.28 -1.27
N ASN A 3 12.71 8.79 -2.38
CA ASN A 3 11.61 9.74 -2.36
C ASN A 3 10.29 8.98 -2.22
N LEU A 4 9.55 9.30 -1.16
CA LEU A 4 8.17 8.86 -0.98
C LEU A 4 7.25 9.89 -1.63
N TYR A 5 6.39 9.41 -2.51
CA TYR A 5 5.34 10.22 -3.11
C TYR A 5 4.00 9.83 -2.50
N ARG A 6 3.08 10.79 -2.47
CA ARG A 6 1.68 10.60 -2.12
C ARG A 6 0.83 11.11 -3.27
N SER A 7 0.18 10.21 -4.01
CA SER A 7 -0.66 10.54 -5.17
C SER A 7 0.01 11.51 -6.15
N ASN A 8 1.23 11.16 -6.60
CA ASN A 8 2.08 11.91 -7.52
C ASN A 8 2.68 13.22 -7.00
N ALA A 9 2.36 13.64 -5.78
CA ALA A 9 3.07 14.72 -5.11
C ALA A 9 4.25 14.17 -4.31
N PHE A 10 5.41 14.82 -4.41
CA PHE A 10 6.51 14.56 -3.48
C PHE A 10 6.01 14.77 -2.05
N PHE A 11 6.26 13.81 -1.17
CA PHE A 11 5.82 13.86 0.22
C PHE A 11 7.01 14.03 1.18
N THR A 12 8.00 13.15 1.08
CA THR A 12 9.24 13.22 1.90
C THR A 12 10.34 12.35 1.29
N SER A 13 11.56 12.44 1.84
CA SER A 13 12.66 11.54 1.51
C SER A 13 13.07 10.74 2.74
N LEU A 14 13.26 9.43 2.58
CA LEU A 14 13.70 8.53 3.65
C LEU A 14 15.07 7.94 3.32
N ALA A 15 15.93 7.77 4.32
CA ALA A 15 17.09 6.90 4.16
C ALA A 15 16.64 5.43 4.05
N PRO A 16 17.47 4.51 3.50
CA PRO A 16 17.21 3.08 3.63
C PRO A 16 17.01 2.70 5.12
N GLY A 17 15.97 1.92 5.42
CA GLY A 17 15.51 1.61 6.77
C GLY A 17 14.76 2.74 7.49
N GLY A 18 14.71 3.94 6.90
CA GLY A 18 13.99 5.09 7.44
C GLY A 18 12.48 4.93 7.29
N SER A 19 11.74 5.51 8.22
CA SER A 19 10.27 5.41 8.26
C SER A 19 9.60 6.75 8.53
N ILE A 20 8.34 6.85 8.12
CA ILE A 20 7.46 7.97 8.44
C ILE A 20 6.13 7.44 8.96
N GLN A 21 5.67 7.99 10.08
CA GLN A 21 4.33 7.75 10.59
C GLN A 21 3.38 8.83 10.08
N VAL A 22 2.22 8.41 9.60
CA VAL A 22 1.13 9.31 9.20
C VAL A 22 -0.20 8.83 9.75
N ASP A 23 -1.16 9.74 9.86
CA ASP A 23 -2.55 9.41 10.15
C ASP A 23 -3.16 8.73 8.92
N GLY A 24 -3.44 7.43 9.04
CA GLY A 24 -4.06 6.62 8.01
C GLY A 24 -5.50 7.06 7.73
N THR A 25 -6.28 7.41 8.75
CA THR A 25 -7.66 7.90 8.56
C THR A 25 -7.77 9.25 7.88
N ALA A 26 -6.70 10.06 7.91
CA ALA A 26 -6.61 11.27 7.10
C ALA A 26 -6.35 10.99 5.61
N GLN A 27 -5.92 9.76 5.24
CA GLN A 27 -5.65 9.39 3.86
C GLN A 27 -6.91 8.86 3.17
N ARG A 28 -7.61 9.77 2.50
CA ARG A 28 -8.80 9.44 1.69
C ARG A 28 -8.38 9.22 0.24
N SER A 29 -8.41 7.96 -0.21
CA SER A 29 -8.08 7.56 -1.58
C SER A 29 -6.70 8.04 -2.01
N GLN A 30 -5.68 7.68 -1.24
CA GLN A 30 -4.28 8.05 -1.51
C GLN A 30 -3.47 6.80 -1.87
N MET A 31 -2.47 7.00 -2.73
CA MET A 31 -1.43 6.00 -3.00
C MET A 31 -0.07 6.52 -2.52
N PHE A 32 0.77 5.63 -2.00
CA PHE A 32 2.14 5.89 -1.60
C PHE A 32 3.09 4.96 -2.33
N TYR A 33 4.24 5.47 -2.76
CA TYR A 33 5.26 4.64 -3.42
C TYR A 33 6.64 5.29 -3.35
N PHE A 34 7.67 4.44 -3.45
CA PHE A 34 9.06 4.86 -3.57
C PHE A 34 9.48 4.73 -5.04
N GLY A 35 9.50 5.87 -5.76
CA GLY A 35 9.87 5.94 -7.17
C GLY A 35 8.93 5.23 -8.15
N TRP A 36 9.18 5.47 -9.43
CA TRP A 36 8.59 4.78 -10.58
C TRP A 36 9.63 4.69 -11.69
N ASP A 37 9.47 3.76 -12.63
CA ASP A 37 10.29 3.74 -13.85
C ASP A 37 9.64 4.52 -15.00
N ALA A 38 10.30 4.63 -16.15
CA ALA A 38 9.76 5.37 -17.29
C ALA A 38 8.39 4.85 -17.80
N SER A 39 8.00 3.62 -17.44
CA SER A 39 6.70 3.05 -17.78
C SER A 39 5.61 3.35 -16.74
N GLY A 40 5.98 3.96 -15.61
CA GLY A 40 5.09 4.22 -14.47
C GLY A 40 4.92 3.04 -13.52
N ASP A 41 5.69 1.97 -13.70
CA ASP A 41 5.62 0.80 -12.82
C ASP A 41 6.17 1.20 -11.43
N ALA A 42 5.43 0.89 -10.36
CA ALA A 42 5.79 1.15 -8.97
C ALA A 42 5.15 0.14 -8.01
N THR A 43 5.78 -0.08 -6.85
CA THR A 43 5.14 -0.76 -5.71
C THR A 43 4.23 0.24 -5.00
N LEU A 44 2.91 0.07 -5.14
CA LEU A 44 1.93 1.00 -4.59
C LEU A 44 1.43 0.50 -3.24
N PHE A 45 1.33 1.39 -2.25
CA PHE A 45 0.53 1.21 -1.06
C PHE A 45 -0.69 2.13 -1.14
N GLU A 46 -1.87 1.53 -1.26
CA GLU A 46 -3.11 2.23 -1.56
C GLU A 46 -3.99 2.27 -0.30
N THR A 47 -4.70 3.38 -0.11
CA THR A 47 -5.47 3.65 1.11
C THR A 47 -6.80 4.31 0.80
N HIS A 48 -7.84 3.90 1.51
CA HIS A 48 -9.16 4.51 1.43
C HIS A 48 -9.85 4.51 2.80
N PHE A 49 -10.18 5.69 3.33
CA PHE A 49 -11.09 5.80 4.46
C PHE A 49 -12.53 5.94 3.99
N GLY A 50 -13.33 4.89 4.21
CA GLY A 50 -14.69 4.75 3.70
C GLY A 50 -15.74 5.48 4.54
N ALA A 51 -16.90 5.73 3.92
CA ALA A 51 -18.06 6.34 4.60
C ALA A 51 -18.63 5.48 5.74
N ASP A 52 -18.31 4.18 5.75
CA ASP A 52 -18.64 3.22 6.80
C ASP A 52 -17.71 3.28 8.02
N ASN A 53 -16.84 4.30 8.09
CA ASN A 53 -15.83 4.48 9.13
C ASN A 53 -14.80 3.34 9.22
N ARG A 54 -14.50 2.69 8.10
CA ARG A 54 -13.43 1.70 8.00
C ARG A 54 -12.27 2.24 7.18
N PHE A 55 -11.06 1.82 7.54
CA PHE A 55 -9.85 2.12 6.80
C PHE A 55 -9.45 0.90 5.97
N TYR A 56 -9.47 1.06 4.66
CA TYR A 56 -9.12 0.06 3.67
C TYR A 56 -7.72 0.35 3.14
N TYR A 57 -6.93 -0.69 2.94
CA TYR A 57 -5.60 -0.54 2.38
C TYR A 57 -5.08 -1.84 1.79
N ASP A 58 -4.12 -1.72 0.89
CA ASP A 58 -3.43 -2.86 0.28
C ASP A 58 -2.09 -2.42 -0.31
N ILE A 59 -1.35 -3.41 -0.81
CA ILE A 59 -0.21 -3.18 -1.68
C ILE A 59 -0.60 -3.69 -3.07
N SER A 60 -0.24 -2.95 -4.11
CA SER A 60 -0.46 -3.34 -5.50
C SER A 60 0.86 -3.36 -6.26
N ILE A 61 1.06 -4.44 -7.00
CA ILE A 61 2.14 -4.61 -7.99
C ILE A 61 1.55 -5.06 -9.33
N ILE A 62 0.27 -4.74 -9.57
CA ILE A 62 -0.43 -4.98 -10.83
C ILE A 62 0.37 -4.29 -11.95
N PRO A 63 0.81 -5.02 -12.99
CA PRO A 63 1.50 -4.46 -14.13
C PRO A 63 0.77 -3.24 -14.73
N VAL A 64 1.48 -2.15 -15.02
CA VAL A 64 0.88 -1.01 -15.77
C VAL A 64 0.31 -1.48 -17.11
N ARG A 65 0.90 -2.54 -17.68
CA ARG A 65 0.53 -3.14 -18.96
C ARG A 65 -0.40 -4.35 -18.82
N CYS A 66 -1.13 -4.47 -17.70
CA CYS A 66 -2.00 -5.62 -17.41
C CYS A 66 -2.95 -6.01 -18.55
N GLY A 67 -3.38 -5.04 -19.37
CA GLY A 67 -4.32 -5.28 -20.45
C GLY A 67 -5.77 -5.20 -19.95
N ALA A 68 -6.71 -5.75 -20.71
CA ALA A 68 -8.14 -5.62 -20.42
C ALA A 68 -8.71 -6.71 -19.49
N SER A 69 -7.94 -7.76 -19.20
CA SER A 69 -8.38 -8.85 -18.33
C SER A 69 -8.22 -8.47 -16.86
N TRP A 70 -9.17 -8.90 -16.05
CA TRP A 70 -9.16 -8.67 -14.60
C TRP A 70 -8.52 -9.82 -13.83
N ASP A 71 -8.43 -11.00 -14.44
CA ASP A 71 -7.90 -12.23 -13.84
C ASP A 71 -6.47 -12.55 -14.30
N VAL A 72 -6.01 -11.92 -15.38
CA VAL A 72 -4.72 -12.18 -15.99
C VAL A 72 -4.11 -10.87 -16.47
N CYS A 73 -2.87 -10.59 -16.06
CA CYS A 73 -2.14 -9.45 -16.56
C CYS A 73 -1.10 -9.85 -17.62
N ILE A 74 -0.96 -9.01 -18.64
CA ILE A 74 0.14 -9.07 -19.60
C ILE A 74 1.29 -8.21 -19.07
N GLY A 75 2.51 -8.70 -19.20
CA GLY A 75 3.72 -7.95 -18.86
C GLY A 75 4.27 -8.23 -17.46
N PRO A 76 5.44 -7.63 -17.15
CA PRO A 76 6.13 -7.85 -15.88
C PRO A 76 5.41 -7.14 -14.74
N SER A 77 5.60 -7.64 -13.51
CA SER A 77 5.12 -7.00 -12.29
C SER A 77 5.55 -5.53 -12.21
N SER A 78 4.67 -4.70 -11.63
CA SER A 78 4.99 -3.29 -11.32
C SER A 78 5.90 -3.12 -10.10
N PHE A 79 6.29 -4.20 -9.41
CA PHE A 79 7.20 -4.12 -8.27
C PHE A 79 8.50 -3.38 -8.65
N LYS A 80 8.88 -2.37 -7.87
CA LYS A 80 10.16 -1.65 -8.05
C LYS A 80 11.01 -1.61 -6.81
N LEU A 81 10.47 -1.03 -5.74
CA LEU A 81 11.18 -0.91 -4.48
C LEU A 81 10.38 -1.63 -3.39
N PRO A 82 11.08 -2.30 -2.46
CA PRO A 82 10.43 -2.97 -1.36
C PRO A 82 9.79 -1.96 -0.42
N MET A 83 8.72 -2.38 0.24
CA MET A 83 7.99 -1.54 1.18
C MET A 83 7.46 -2.39 2.33
N THR A 84 7.59 -1.85 3.54
CA THR A 84 6.87 -2.35 4.71
C THR A 84 5.99 -1.25 5.27
N VAL A 85 4.72 -1.58 5.51
CA VAL A 85 3.75 -0.68 6.12
C VAL A 85 3.18 -1.32 7.39
N LEU A 86 3.54 -0.73 8.52
CA LEU A 86 2.98 -1.09 9.81
C LEU A 86 1.70 -0.30 10.04
N VAL A 87 0.58 -1.00 10.16
CA VAL A 87 -0.74 -0.41 10.39
C VAL A 87 -1.16 -0.68 11.83
N ARG A 88 -1.38 0.39 12.61
CA ARG A 88 -1.74 0.33 14.02
C ARG A 88 -3.07 1.07 14.24
N PRO A 89 -4.16 0.36 14.58
CA PRO A 89 -5.38 1.02 15.02
C PRO A 89 -5.19 1.64 16.40
N ALA A 90 -6.12 2.52 16.77
CA ALA A 90 -6.15 3.15 18.09
C ALA A 90 -6.22 2.10 19.23
N SER A 91 -5.71 2.49 20.39
CA SER A 91 -5.79 1.66 21.60
C SER A 91 -7.26 1.34 21.93
N GLY A 92 -7.54 0.09 22.30
CA GLY A 92 -8.89 -0.39 22.61
C GLY A 92 -9.75 -0.76 21.39
N ALA A 93 -9.21 -0.69 20.16
CA ALA A 93 -9.91 -1.15 18.98
C ALA A 93 -10.19 -2.68 19.03
N ASN A 94 -11.39 -3.08 18.63
CA ASN A 94 -11.78 -4.50 18.58
C ASN A 94 -11.19 -5.20 17.34
N LEU A 95 -9.94 -5.64 17.43
CA LEU A 95 -9.25 -6.35 16.35
C LEU A 95 -9.90 -7.68 15.94
N GLN A 96 -10.71 -8.31 16.79
CA GLN A 96 -11.43 -9.55 16.43
C GLN A 96 -12.44 -9.31 15.30
N GLN A 97 -13.02 -8.11 15.23
CA GLN A 97 -13.92 -7.71 14.13
C GLN A 97 -13.16 -7.28 12.86
N PHE A 98 -11.84 -7.11 12.94
CA PHE A 98 -10.99 -6.64 11.84
C PHE A 98 -9.75 -7.55 11.70
N PRO A 99 -9.94 -8.86 11.40
CA PRO A 99 -8.84 -9.84 11.39
C PRO A 99 -7.81 -9.57 10.28
N THR A 100 -8.14 -8.75 9.29
CA THR A 100 -7.23 -8.35 8.21
C THR A 100 -6.44 -7.08 8.55
N CYS A 101 -6.69 -6.43 9.70
CA CYS A 101 -5.95 -5.26 10.14
C CYS A 101 -4.54 -5.65 10.62
N LYS A 102 -3.55 -5.64 9.71
CA LYS A 102 -2.18 -6.12 9.97
C LYS A 102 -1.13 -5.35 9.19
N THR A 103 0.13 -5.59 9.55
CA THR A 103 1.29 -5.08 8.79
C THR A 103 1.38 -5.76 7.43
N LEU A 104 1.72 -4.99 6.40
CA LEU A 104 2.05 -5.50 5.07
C LEU A 104 3.54 -5.31 4.81
N SER A 105 4.17 -6.32 4.21
CA SER A 105 5.56 -6.26 3.79
C SER A 105 5.70 -6.92 2.42
N CYS A 106 6.40 -6.22 1.53
CA CYS A 106 6.60 -6.59 0.15
C CYS A 106 8.06 -6.39 -0.19
N GLY A 107 8.85 -7.47 -0.15
CA GLY A 107 10.30 -7.44 -0.36
C GLY A 107 10.72 -7.64 -1.81
N ASP A 108 9.88 -8.27 -2.62
CA ASP A 108 10.16 -8.61 -4.02
C ASP A 108 8.87 -8.76 -4.85
N ALA A 109 9.01 -9.00 -6.15
CA ALA A 109 7.90 -9.16 -7.08
C ALA A 109 7.01 -10.40 -6.85
N THR A 110 7.43 -11.35 -6.00
CA THR A 110 6.65 -12.56 -5.66
C THR A 110 5.73 -12.37 -4.46
N CYS A 111 5.89 -11.25 -3.73
CA CYS A 111 5.10 -10.78 -2.60
C CYS A 111 3.63 -11.28 -2.58
N PRO A 112 3.26 -12.13 -1.60
CA PRO A 112 1.95 -12.80 -1.60
C PRO A 112 0.79 -11.92 -1.12
N VAL A 113 1.12 -10.80 -0.47
CA VAL A 113 0.14 -9.85 0.08
C VAL A 113 -0.30 -8.79 -0.93
N ALA A 114 0.41 -8.65 -2.05
CA ALA A 114 0.09 -7.64 -3.04
C ALA A 114 -0.93 -8.12 -4.06
N TYR A 115 -1.74 -7.20 -4.58
CA TYR A 115 -2.49 -7.39 -5.82
C TYR A 115 -1.50 -7.62 -6.97
N LYS A 116 -1.70 -8.69 -7.73
CA LYS A 116 -0.93 -9.01 -8.96
C LYS A 116 -1.80 -8.89 -10.20
N VAL A 117 -3.11 -9.10 -10.04
CA VAL A 117 -4.16 -8.82 -11.03
C VAL A 117 -5.33 -8.06 -10.38
N PRO A 118 -6.19 -7.36 -11.15
CA PRO A 118 -7.31 -6.60 -10.59
C PRO A 118 -8.28 -7.40 -9.70
N ASN A 119 -8.58 -8.66 -10.04
CA ASN A 119 -9.48 -9.52 -9.26
C ASN A 119 -8.83 -10.20 -8.04
N ASP A 120 -7.54 -9.97 -7.76
CA ASP A 120 -6.90 -10.53 -6.57
C ASP A 120 -7.47 -9.89 -5.30
N VAL A 121 -8.33 -10.54 -4.54
CA VAL A 121 -8.85 -9.92 -3.30
C VAL A 121 -7.75 -9.87 -2.20
N LYS A 122 -7.07 -8.72 -2.05
CA LYS A 122 -6.00 -8.50 -1.06
C LYS A 122 -6.24 -7.30 -0.14
N THR A 123 -7.32 -6.53 -0.34
CA THR A 123 -7.66 -5.41 0.54
C THR A 123 -7.78 -5.84 1.99
N MET A 124 -7.05 -5.13 2.84
CA MET A 124 -7.11 -5.24 4.29
C MET A 124 -8.10 -4.21 4.84
N VAL A 125 -8.68 -4.51 5.99
CA VAL A 125 -9.67 -3.65 6.64
C VAL A 125 -9.30 -3.45 8.09
N CYS A 126 -9.20 -2.18 8.49
CA CYS A 126 -9.02 -1.74 9.86
C CYS A 126 -10.23 -0.92 10.34
N PRO A 127 -10.43 -0.79 11.67
CA PRO A 127 -11.38 0.15 12.22
C PRO A 127 -10.96 1.61 11.94
N LYS A 128 -11.79 2.58 12.30
CA LYS A 128 -11.40 3.99 12.33
C LYS A 128 -10.22 4.26 13.30
N GLN A 129 -9.58 5.41 13.12
CA GLN A 129 -8.41 5.89 13.86
C GLN A 129 -7.22 4.94 13.73
N VAL A 130 -6.55 5.02 12.59
CA VAL A 130 -5.40 4.18 12.25
C VAL A 130 -4.20 5.08 12.04
N SER A 131 -3.07 4.70 12.61
CA SER A 131 -1.76 5.21 12.23
C SER A 131 -1.07 4.21 11.31
N MET A 132 -0.33 4.71 10.33
CA MET A 132 0.46 3.87 9.44
C MET A 132 1.89 4.37 9.39
N THR A 133 2.84 3.44 9.48
CA THR A 133 4.27 3.71 9.41
C THR A 133 4.81 3.07 8.15
N ILE A 134 5.20 3.88 7.17
CA ILE A 134 5.75 3.44 5.90
C ILE A 134 7.27 3.45 6.02
N THR A 135 7.90 2.33 5.69
CA THR A 135 9.35 2.15 5.77
C THR A 135 9.94 1.91 4.38
N ALA A 136 11.01 2.64 4.08
CA ALA A 136 11.87 2.41 2.93
C ALA A 136 12.77 1.20 3.23
N CYS A 137 12.56 0.08 2.53
CA CYS A 137 13.33 -1.15 2.74
C CYS A 137 14.54 -1.23 1.81
#